data_AF-A0A3E2U6Q0-F1
#
_entry.id   AF-A0A3E2U6Q0-F1
#
_cell.length_a   1.000
_cell.length_b   1.000
_cell.length_c   1.000
_cell.angle_alpha   90.00
_cell.angle_beta   90.00
_cell.angle_gamma   90.00
#
_symmetry.space_group_name_H-M   'P 1'
#
loop_
_entity.id
_entity.type
_entity.pdbx_description
1 polymer ?
#
loop_
_entity_poly.entity_id
_entity_poly.type
_entity_poly.pdbx_seq_one_letter_code
_entity_poly.pdbx_strand_id
1 'polypeptide(L)'
;MSEMKCNIICMTGSQERVLKENISEQEVCKIKGAIKTIFEFMNEVDNYTMLQGNSNDFLQYTENKNIDIEKMEEFTNLNRMFMNWLNTFYVWIEYHERYHKTVFGKLKGIFYDKYPEYRITYYLRRYTTHQSCCISKTSFALTTGKISYLIPVKKILEEGDMNKQTKSDLRKIESTSSNIDSRELVQDTMKIVKEFQMSLWKEEWGAVVDALKELESYIAMDDVSSTYIVFNDEKIRPICISNPIGYLIQKMSLYSELRDLIR
;
A
#
# COMPACT_ATOMS: atom_id res chain seq x y z
N MET A 1 -36.11 7.93 26.90
CA MET A 1 -35.07 8.55 26.04
C MET A 1 -35.73 8.82 24.71
N SER A 2 -35.69 10.05 24.19
CA SER A 2 -36.26 10.31 22.86
C SER A 2 -35.47 9.52 21.82
N GLU A 3 -36.15 8.71 21.01
CA GLU A 3 -35.51 8.05 19.86
C GLU A 3 -34.78 9.09 19.00
N MET A 4 -33.52 8.82 18.69
CA MET A 4 -32.75 9.65 17.78
C MET A 4 -33.40 9.58 16.40
N LYS A 5 -34.14 10.62 16.05
CA LYS A 5 -34.75 10.74 14.72
C LYS A 5 -33.67 11.17 13.73
N CYS A 6 -33.40 10.31 12.76
CA CYS A 6 -32.46 10.56 11.69
C CYS A 6 -33.17 10.38 10.35
N ASN A 7 -32.78 11.15 9.34
CA ASN A 7 -33.31 11.06 7.99
C ASN A 7 -32.17 10.85 7.00
N ILE A 8 -32.46 10.23 5.87
CA ILE A 8 -31.58 10.21 4.69
C ILE A 8 -32.09 11.26 3.73
N ILE A 9 -31.22 12.20 3.39
CA ILE A 9 -31.51 13.27 2.45
C ILE A 9 -30.55 13.20 1.26
N CYS A 10 -31.02 13.71 0.14
CA CYS A 10 -30.29 13.88 -1.10
C CYS A 10 -30.21 15.37 -1.41
N MET A 11 -29.00 15.87 -1.64
CA MET A 11 -28.74 17.26 -2.00
C MET A 11 -28.35 17.35 -3.47
N THR A 12 -29.12 18.10 -4.27
CA THR A 12 -28.80 18.40 -5.68
C THR A 12 -28.68 19.91 -5.82
N GLY A 13 -27.45 20.43 -5.87
CA GLY A 13 -27.20 21.87 -5.75
C GLY A 13 -27.66 22.40 -4.39
N SER A 14 -28.59 23.36 -4.39
CA SER A 14 -29.22 23.90 -3.16
C SER A 14 -30.53 23.23 -2.77
N GLN A 15 -31.01 22.24 -3.55
CA GLN A 15 -32.27 21.55 -3.29
C GLN A 15 -32.05 20.33 -2.40
N GLU A 16 -32.85 20.25 -1.34
CA GLU A 16 -32.92 19.08 -0.46
C GLU A 16 -34.13 18.22 -0.81
N ARG A 17 -33.91 16.91 -0.90
CA ARG A 17 -34.96 15.90 -1.04
C ARG A 17 -34.78 14.83 0.03
N VAL A 18 -35.80 14.60 0.83
CA VAL A 18 -35.81 13.49 1.78
C VAL A 18 -36.01 12.17 1.02
N LEU A 19 -35.06 11.24 1.16
CA LEU A 19 -35.14 9.90 0.58
C LEU A 19 -35.76 8.90 1.54
N LYS A 20 -35.48 9.05 2.84
CA LYS A 20 -36.01 8.18 3.90
C LYS A 20 -36.12 8.92 5.23
N GLU A 21 -37.27 8.81 5.88
CA GLU A 21 -37.52 9.42 7.18
C GLU A 21 -37.40 8.41 8.32
N ASN A 22 -37.03 8.89 9.51
CA ASN A 22 -37.03 8.14 10.77
C ASN A 22 -36.24 6.81 10.66
N ILE A 23 -35.03 6.84 10.10
CA ILE A 23 -34.18 5.65 10.03
C ILE A 23 -33.75 5.24 11.44
N SER A 24 -33.69 3.92 11.65
CA SER A 24 -33.33 3.35 12.94
C SER A 24 -31.83 3.50 13.23
N GLU A 25 -31.47 3.49 14.51
CA GLU A 25 -30.05 3.45 14.93
C GLU A 25 -29.32 2.23 14.35
N GLN A 26 -30.01 1.09 14.20
CA GLN A 26 -29.44 -0.11 13.59
C GLN A 26 -29.07 0.12 12.12
N GLU A 27 -29.91 0.81 11.35
CA GLU A 27 -29.60 1.17 9.96
C GLU A 27 -28.45 2.17 9.88
N VAL A 28 -28.41 3.17 10.77
CA VAL A 28 -27.28 4.11 10.86
C VAL A 28 -25.98 3.35 11.13
N CYS A 29 -26.00 2.37 12.04
CA CYS A 29 -24.83 1.53 12.32
C CYS A 29 -24.40 0.69 11.12
N LYS A 30 -25.34 0.13 10.34
CA LYS A 30 -25.03 -0.61 9.11
C LYS A 30 -24.37 0.28 8.05
N ILE A 31 -24.95 1.46 7.79
CA ILE A 31 -24.40 2.44 6.84
C ILE A 31 -22.99 2.85 7.28
N LYS A 32 -22.80 3.20 8.56
CA LYS A 32 -21.46 3.52 9.10
C LYS A 32 -20.47 2.37 8.93
N GLY A 33 -20.91 1.14 9.15
CA GLY A 33 -20.11 -0.06 8.93
C GLY A 33 -19.64 -0.19 7.48
N ALA A 34 -20.57 -0.10 6.53
CA ALA A 34 -20.25 -0.16 5.10
C ALA A 34 -19.32 0.98 4.65
N ILE A 35 -19.57 2.22 5.09
CA ILE A 35 -18.69 3.37 4.84
C ILE A 35 -17.27 3.09 5.35
N LYS A 36 -17.17 2.57 6.58
CA LYS A 36 -15.88 2.24 7.20
C LYS A 36 -15.12 1.19 6.39
N THR A 37 -15.79 0.12 5.97
CA THR A 37 -15.18 -0.94 5.14
C THR A 37 -14.59 -0.38 3.84
N ILE A 38 -15.32 0.51 3.15
CA ILE A 38 -14.82 1.14 1.91
C ILE A 38 -13.60 2.02 2.20
N PHE A 39 -13.62 2.83 3.26
CA PHE A 39 -12.47 3.67 3.62
C PHE A 39 -11.24 2.86 4.06
N GLU A 40 -11.43 1.77 4.80
CA GLU A 40 -10.33 0.88 5.20
C GLU A 40 -9.66 0.26 3.99
N PHE A 41 -10.43 -0.21 3.01
CA PHE A 41 -9.90 -0.70 1.73
C PHE A 41 -9.16 0.40 0.95
N MET A 42 -9.73 1.61 0.87
CA MET A 42 -9.08 2.74 0.19
C MET A 42 -7.76 3.16 0.85
N ASN A 43 -7.69 3.13 2.18
CA ASN A 43 -6.45 3.43 2.92
C ASN A 43 -5.36 2.39 2.64
N GLU A 44 -5.76 1.14 2.49
CA GLU A 44 -4.85 0.06 2.14
C GLU A 44 -4.29 0.27 0.72
N VAL A 45 -5.14 0.63 -0.26
CA VAL A 45 -4.71 1.07 -1.61
C VAL A 45 -3.69 2.21 -1.52
N ASP A 46 -3.92 3.20 -0.66
CA ASP A 46 -2.99 4.32 -0.48
C ASP A 46 -1.61 3.87 0.05
N ASN A 47 -1.58 2.90 0.97
CA ASN A 47 -0.31 2.34 1.45
C ASN A 47 0.50 1.67 0.34
N TYR A 48 -0.15 0.88 -0.50
CA TYR A 48 0.53 0.24 -1.64
C TYR A 48 1.03 1.26 -2.66
N THR A 49 0.22 2.27 -2.96
CA THR A 49 0.58 3.28 -3.98
C THR A 49 1.73 4.17 -3.54
N MET A 50 1.82 4.50 -2.25
CA MET A 50 3.01 5.16 -1.68
C MET A 50 4.27 4.30 -1.82
N LEU A 51 4.15 2.98 -1.57
CA LEU A 51 5.28 2.05 -1.74
C LEU A 51 5.72 1.99 -3.21
N GLN A 52 4.75 1.88 -4.13
CA GLN A 52 5.00 1.89 -5.56
C GLN A 52 5.67 3.19 -6.01
N GLY A 53 5.18 4.35 -5.55
CA GLY A 53 5.77 5.66 -5.85
C GLY A 53 7.24 5.74 -5.45
N ASN A 54 7.57 5.40 -4.19
CA ASN A 54 8.96 5.43 -3.71
C ASN A 54 9.86 4.43 -4.47
N SER A 55 9.32 3.28 -4.88
CA SER A 55 10.07 2.35 -5.72
C SER A 55 10.36 2.93 -7.11
N ASN A 56 9.37 3.57 -7.74
CA ASN A 56 9.52 4.18 -9.05
C ASN A 56 10.53 5.34 -9.01
N ASP A 57 10.48 6.17 -7.97
CA ASP A 57 11.43 7.27 -7.79
C ASP A 57 12.87 6.74 -7.71
N PHE A 58 13.11 5.69 -6.92
CA PHE A 58 14.43 5.05 -6.84
C PHE A 58 14.86 4.47 -8.19
N LEU A 59 13.98 3.71 -8.86
CA LEU A 59 14.29 3.07 -10.12
C LEU A 59 14.61 4.09 -11.22
N GLN A 60 13.80 5.14 -11.35
CA GLN A 60 14.03 6.24 -12.30
C GLN A 60 15.35 6.95 -12.03
N TYR A 61 15.65 7.22 -10.75
CA TYR A 61 16.92 7.82 -10.38
C TYR A 61 18.10 6.93 -10.81
N THR A 62 18.05 5.63 -10.51
CA THR A 62 19.11 4.68 -10.91
C THR A 62 19.24 4.43 -12.41
N GLU A 63 18.23 4.80 -13.21
CA GLU A 63 18.26 4.72 -14.67
C GLU A 63 18.82 5.98 -15.33
N ASN A 64 18.89 7.09 -14.60
CA ASN A 64 19.37 8.35 -15.13
C ASN A 64 20.86 8.30 -15.45
N LYS A 65 21.17 8.23 -16.76
CA LYS A 65 22.55 8.15 -17.28
C LYS A 65 23.38 9.42 -17.06
N ASN A 66 22.76 10.51 -16.60
CA ASN A 66 23.44 11.78 -16.35
C ASN A 66 23.92 11.93 -14.90
N ILE A 67 23.75 10.91 -14.05
CA ILE A 67 24.26 10.94 -12.68
C ILE A 67 25.78 10.82 -12.68
N ASP A 68 26.42 11.80 -12.06
CA ASP A 68 27.86 11.79 -11.80
C ASP A 68 28.16 10.96 -10.54
N ILE A 69 28.44 9.67 -10.74
CA ILE A 69 28.66 8.71 -9.65
C ILE A 69 29.90 8.99 -8.80
N GLU A 70 30.78 9.90 -9.23
CA GLU A 70 31.96 10.32 -8.47
C GLU A 70 31.61 11.37 -7.40
N LYS A 71 30.43 12.02 -7.51
CA LYS A 71 29.96 12.97 -6.51
C LYS A 71 29.34 12.26 -5.31
N MET A 72 29.87 12.57 -4.13
CA MET A 72 29.37 12.05 -2.84
C MET A 72 27.90 12.44 -2.57
N GLU A 73 27.43 13.57 -3.12
CA GLU A 73 26.03 13.99 -3.04
C GLU A 73 25.10 12.98 -3.75
N GLU A 74 25.49 12.49 -4.93
CA GLU A 74 24.72 11.49 -5.67
C GLU A 74 24.66 10.16 -4.90
N PHE A 75 25.77 9.76 -4.26
CA PHE A 75 25.79 8.57 -3.42
C PHE A 75 24.89 8.70 -2.18
N THR A 76 24.81 9.91 -1.62
CA THR A 76 23.92 10.23 -0.50
C THR A 76 22.46 10.18 -0.93
N ASN A 77 22.13 10.79 -2.08
CA ASN A 77 20.78 10.79 -2.64
C ASN A 77 20.30 9.38 -3.03
N LEU A 78 21.17 8.56 -3.60
CA LEU A 78 20.90 7.16 -3.88
C LEU A 78 20.44 6.40 -2.63
N ASN A 79 21.21 6.51 -1.53
CA ASN A 79 20.85 5.86 -0.27
C ASN A 79 19.57 6.46 0.33
N ARG A 80 19.36 7.78 0.25
CA ARG A 80 18.11 8.42 0.68
C ARG A 80 16.90 7.82 -0.03
N MET A 81 16.96 7.67 -1.35
CA MET A 81 15.84 7.12 -2.14
C MET A 81 15.64 5.63 -1.87
N PHE A 82 16.71 4.84 -1.76
CA PHE A 82 16.61 3.43 -1.37
C PHE A 82 15.99 3.26 0.02
N MET A 83 16.42 4.08 0.98
CA MET A 83 15.88 4.07 2.34
C MET A 83 14.43 4.52 2.39
N ASN A 84 14.01 5.48 1.58
CA ASN A 84 12.59 5.86 1.46
C ASN A 84 11.74 4.66 1.02
N TRP A 85 12.14 3.96 -0.04
CA TRP A 85 11.47 2.74 -0.48
C TRP A 85 11.43 1.67 0.62
N LEU A 86 12.55 1.39 1.28
CA LEU A 86 12.65 0.38 2.32
C LEU A 86 11.81 0.74 3.57
N ASN A 87 11.76 2.02 3.94
CA ASN A 87 10.93 2.56 5.01
C ASN A 87 9.44 2.37 4.68
N THR A 88 9.01 2.74 3.48
CA THR A 88 7.62 2.56 3.07
C THR A 88 7.25 1.08 2.96
N PHE A 89 8.19 0.22 2.54
CA PHE A 89 7.98 -1.23 2.58
C PHE A 89 7.79 -1.73 4.02
N TYR A 90 8.59 -1.24 4.96
CA TYR A 90 8.41 -1.55 6.38
C TYR A 90 7.04 -1.10 6.90
N VAL A 91 6.64 0.15 6.62
CA VAL A 91 5.32 0.68 7.01
C VAL A 91 4.19 -0.15 6.39
N TRP A 92 4.31 -0.55 5.13
CA TRP A 92 3.34 -1.41 4.46
C TRP A 92 3.16 -2.74 5.20
N ILE A 93 4.25 -3.41 5.59
CA ILE A 93 4.16 -4.63 6.40
C ILE A 93 3.48 -4.36 7.74
N GLU A 94 3.94 -3.37 8.51
CA GLU A 94 3.42 -3.10 9.87
C GLU A 94 1.94 -2.74 9.86
N TYR A 95 1.50 -1.97 8.87
CA TYR A 95 0.08 -1.65 8.67
C TYR A 95 -0.74 -2.93 8.51
N HIS A 96 -0.34 -3.83 7.63
CA HIS A 96 -1.09 -5.06 7.36
C HIS A 96 -1.02 -6.07 8.52
N GLU A 97 0.10 -6.16 9.23
CA GLU A 97 0.19 -7.00 10.43
C GLU A 97 -0.72 -6.53 11.55
N ARG A 98 -0.99 -5.21 11.61
CA ARG A 98 -1.86 -4.61 12.60
C ARG A 98 -3.34 -4.72 12.23
N TYR A 99 -3.70 -4.37 11.00
CA TYR A 99 -5.11 -4.20 10.59
C TYR A 99 -5.66 -5.39 9.80
N HIS A 100 -4.79 -6.17 9.15
CA HIS A 100 -5.17 -7.27 8.24
C HIS A 100 -4.56 -8.61 8.67
N LYS A 101 -4.24 -8.77 9.97
CA LYS A 101 -3.40 -9.83 10.54
C LYS A 101 -3.70 -11.24 10.03
N THR A 102 -4.98 -11.62 9.95
CA THR A 102 -5.38 -12.97 9.58
C THR A 102 -5.08 -13.27 8.11
N VAL A 103 -5.58 -12.44 7.19
CA VAL A 103 -5.39 -12.62 5.74
C VAL A 103 -3.92 -12.38 5.38
N PHE A 104 -3.36 -11.29 5.88
CA PHE A 104 -1.96 -10.93 5.66
C PHE A 104 -0.99 -11.96 6.22
N GLY A 105 -1.20 -12.47 7.42
CA GLY A 105 -0.31 -13.47 8.03
C GLY A 105 -0.20 -14.75 7.21
N LYS A 106 -1.34 -15.23 6.67
CA LYS A 106 -1.38 -16.40 5.78
C LYS A 106 -0.60 -16.14 4.49
N LEU A 107 -0.90 -15.04 3.80
CA LEU A 107 -0.24 -14.70 2.54
C LEU A 107 1.25 -14.42 2.75
N LYS A 108 1.61 -13.66 3.79
CA LYS A 108 2.99 -13.37 4.16
C LYS A 108 3.81 -14.65 4.29
N GLY A 109 3.31 -15.69 4.94
CA GLY A 109 4.01 -16.98 5.03
C GLY A 109 4.32 -17.58 3.65
N ILE A 110 3.33 -17.60 2.75
CA ILE A 110 3.47 -18.13 1.38
C ILE A 110 4.54 -17.35 0.60
N PHE A 111 4.44 -16.01 0.60
CA PHE A 111 5.39 -15.15 -0.12
C PHE A 111 6.79 -15.20 0.50
N TYR A 112 6.85 -15.26 1.83
CA TYR A 112 8.11 -15.44 2.57
C TYR A 112 8.79 -16.74 2.21
N ASP A 113 8.07 -17.86 2.10
CA ASP A 113 8.69 -19.16 1.78
C ASP A 113 9.05 -19.29 0.29
N LYS A 114 8.28 -18.66 -0.59
CA LYS A 114 8.43 -18.76 -2.04
C LYS A 114 9.59 -17.92 -2.59
N TYR A 115 9.77 -16.69 -2.10
CA TYR A 115 10.62 -15.70 -2.78
C TYR A 115 11.84 -15.25 -1.96
N PRO A 116 13.08 -15.59 -2.37
CA PRO A 116 14.30 -15.12 -1.72
C PRO A 116 14.42 -13.59 -1.64
N GLU A 117 14.07 -12.88 -2.71
CA GLU A 117 14.17 -11.42 -2.81
C GLU A 117 13.28 -10.75 -1.76
N TYR A 118 12.05 -11.24 -1.60
CA TYR A 118 11.14 -10.78 -0.55
C TYR A 118 11.69 -11.06 0.84
N ARG A 119 12.24 -12.26 1.11
CA ARG A 119 12.87 -12.57 2.42
C ARG A 119 14.05 -11.66 2.73
N ILE A 120 14.90 -11.41 1.74
CA ILE A 120 16.06 -10.54 1.87
C ILE A 120 15.59 -9.11 2.14
N THR A 121 14.66 -8.56 1.36
CA THR A 121 14.12 -7.21 1.59
C THR A 121 13.43 -7.12 2.95
N TYR A 122 12.65 -8.13 3.34
CA TYR A 122 12.02 -8.23 4.66
C TYR A 122 13.04 -8.16 5.80
N TYR A 123 14.18 -8.82 5.64
CA TYR A 123 15.29 -8.75 6.58
C TYR A 123 15.98 -7.38 6.57
N LEU A 124 16.21 -6.80 5.38
CA LEU A 124 16.85 -5.50 5.23
C LEU A 124 16.08 -4.37 5.92
N ARG A 125 14.78 -4.52 6.20
CA ARG A 125 14.01 -3.54 6.98
C ARG A 125 14.67 -3.15 8.31
N ARG A 126 15.51 -3.99 8.92
CA ARG A 126 16.30 -3.62 10.12
C ARG A 126 17.22 -2.41 9.93
N TYR A 127 17.61 -2.10 8.69
CA TYR A 127 18.43 -0.95 8.35
C TYR A 127 17.69 0.38 8.50
N THR A 128 16.36 0.36 8.62
CA THR A 128 15.55 1.56 8.89
C THR A 128 15.69 2.05 10.33
N THR A 129 16.04 1.16 11.26
CA THR A 129 16.02 1.45 12.70
C THR A 129 17.33 1.16 13.43
N HIS A 130 18.18 0.25 12.92
CA HIS A 130 19.26 -0.34 13.72
C HIS A 130 20.63 -0.38 13.04
N GLN A 131 20.76 0.01 11.76
CA GLN A 131 22.02 -0.14 11.02
C GLN A 131 22.32 1.03 10.07
N SER A 132 23.58 1.12 9.63
CA SER A 132 24.06 2.10 8.65
C SER A 132 23.53 1.82 7.24
N CYS A 133 23.39 2.82 6.37
CA CYS A 133 22.99 2.72 4.95
C CYS A 133 23.34 1.38 4.23
N CYS A 134 22.37 0.81 3.52
CA CYS A 134 22.49 -0.48 2.84
C CYS A 134 23.48 -0.44 1.66
N ILE A 135 23.35 0.55 0.77
CA ILE A 135 24.19 0.63 -0.43
C ILE A 135 25.53 1.23 -0.01
N SER A 136 26.62 0.47 -0.18
CA SER A 136 27.95 0.90 0.24
C SER A 136 28.99 0.88 -0.89
N LYS A 137 28.59 0.52 -2.12
CA LYS A 137 29.47 0.47 -3.27
C LYS A 137 28.72 0.81 -4.56
N THR A 138 29.37 1.54 -5.45
CA THR A 138 28.96 1.71 -6.85
C THR A 138 29.97 1.03 -7.76
N SER A 139 29.55 0.58 -8.93
CA SER A 139 30.42 -0.03 -9.94
C SER A 139 30.00 0.41 -11.32
N PHE A 140 30.97 0.68 -12.19
CA PHE A 140 30.72 1.03 -13.59
C PHE A 140 31.35 -0.04 -14.50
N ALA A 141 30.50 -0.72 -15.27
CA ALA A 141 30.94 -1.69 -16.25
C ALA A 141 31.25 -0.99 -17.58
N LEU A 142 32.54 -0.76 -17.85
CA LEU A 142 33.03 -0.06 -19.05
C LEU A 142 32.51 -0.65 -20.37
N THR A 143 32.34 -1.97 -20.43
CA THR A 143 31.92 -2.69 -21.63
C THR A 143 30.44 -2.54 -21.95
N THR A 144 29.59 -2.36 -20.94
CA THR A 144 28.13 -2.23 -21.10
C THR A 144 27.61 -0.83 -20.83
N GLY A 145 28.44 0.04 -20.26
CA GLY A 145 28.03 1.34 -19.73
C GLY A 145 27.05 1.23 -18.55
N LYS A 146 26.90 0.04 -17.94
CA LYS A 146 25.96 -0.18 -16.82
C LYS A 146 26.59 0.30 -15.53
N ILE A 147 25.87 1.14 -14.80
CA ILE A 147 26.15 1.48 -13.41
C ILE A 147 25.40 0.48 -12.52
N SER A 148 26.06 -0.04 -11.49
CA SER A 148 25.49 -0.96 -10.50
C SER A 148 25.64 -0.37 -9.11
N TYR A 149 24.58 -0.49 -8.32
CA TYR A 149 24.47 0.05 -6.97
C TYR A 149 24.38 -1.12 -6.00
N LEU A 150 25.42 -1.32 -5.20
CA LEU A 150 25.72 -2.61 -4.60
C LEU A 150 25.60 -2.60 -3.08
N ILE A 151 24.93 -3.63 -2.57
CA ILE A 151 24.84 -3.96 -1.14
C ILE A 151 25.73 -5.18 -0.89
N PRO A 152 26.85 -5.05 -0.17
CA PRO A 152 27.75 -6.17 0.09
C PRO A 152 27.13 -7.19 1.03
N VAL A 153 27.03 -8.44 0.57
CA VAL A 153 26.38 -9.52 1.33
C VAL A 153 27.16 -9.88 2.58
N LYS A 154 28.49 -9.82 2.52
CA LYS A 154 29.37 -10.10 3.66
C LYS A 154 29.02 -9.25 4.89
N LYS A 155 28.75 -7.95 4.68
CA LYS A 155 28.36 -7.02 5.76
C LYS A 155 27.04 -7.43 6.40
N ILE A 156 26.05 -7.80 5.58
CA ILE A 156 24.75 -8.28 6.06
C ILE A 156 24.90 -9.55 6.93
N LEU A 157 25.76 -10.47 6.50
CA LEU A 157 26.02 -11.75 7.18
C LEU A 157 26.80 -11.60 8.50
N GLU A 158 27.63 -10.55 8.63
CA GLU A 158 28.42 -10.26 9.84
C GLU A 158 27.57 -9.59 10.94
N GLU A 159 26.64 -8.71 10.55
CA GLU A 159 25.92 -7.83 11.49
C GLU A 159 24.58 -8.42 12.01
N GLY A 160 24.27 -9.67 11.65
CA GLY A 160 22.89 -10.14 11.57
C GLY A 160 22.53 -11.44 12.29
N ASP A 161 21.60 -11.36 13.26
CA ASP A 161 20.79 -12.52 13.67
C ASP A 161 19.61 -12.69 12.70
N MET A 162 19.81 -13.52 11.69
CA MET A 162 18.83 -13.79 10.63
C MET A 162 18.43 -15.26 10.66
N ASN A 163 17.22 -15.57 10.21
CA ASN A 163 16.80 -16.97 10.15
C ASN A 163 17.62 -17.79 9.14
N LYS A 164 17.53 -19.11 9.27
CA LYS A 164 18.31 -20.06 8.48
C LYS A 164 18.09 -19.91 6.97
N GLN A 165 16.88 -19.58 6.54
CA GLN A 165 16.53 -19.50 5.12
C GLN A 165 17.10 -18.22 4.49
N THR A 166 16.91 -17.06 5.12
CA THR A 166 17.54 -15.80 4.70
C THR A 166 19.06 -15.92 4.67
N LYS A 167 19.66 -16.57 5.69
CA LYS A 167 21.10 -16.83 5.72
C LYS A 167 21.55 -17.69 4.55
N SER A 168 20.80 -18.74 4.23
CA SER A 168 21.07 -19.62 3.09
C SER A 168 20.99 -18.86 1.77
N ASP A 169 19.99 -18.00 1.58
CA ASP A 169 19.84 -17.21 0.35
C ASP A 169 21.00 -16.22 0.18
N LEU A 170 21.36 -15.51 1.25
CA LEU A 170 22.51 -14.60 1.24
C LEU A 170 23.82 -15.34 0.96
N ARG A 171 24.06 -16.52 1.56
CA ARG A 171 25.27 -17.32 1.28
C ARG A 171 25.35 -17.76 -0.19
N LYS A 172 24.23 -18.06 -0.84
CA LYS A 172 24.22 -18.34 -2.28
C LYS A 172 24.67 -17.11 -3.08
N ILE A 173 24.14 -15.93 -2.78
CA ILE A 173 24.54 -14.68 -3.44
C ILE A 173 26.01 -14.35 -3.17
N GLU A 174 26.48 -14.57 -1.93
CA GLU A 174 27.87 -14.36 -1.56
C GLU A 174 28.82 -15.17 -2.45
N SER A 175 28.46 -16.44 -2.71
CA SER A 175 29.26 -17.37 -3.52
C SER A 175 29.25 -17.07 -5.03
N THR A 176 28.26 -16.34 -5.53
CA THR A 176 28.10 -16.09 -6.97
C THR A 176 28.49 -14.68 -7.39
N SER A 177 28.02 -13.65 -6.68
CA SER A 177 28.22 -12.24 -7.03
C SER A 177 28.83 -11.41 -5.91
N SER A 178 28.86 -11.93 -4.68
CA SER A 178 29.28 -11.26 -3.45
C SER A 178 28.45 -10.03 -3.03
N ASN A 179 27.61 -9.51 -3.93
CA ASN A 179 26.84 -8.28 -3.75
C ASN A 179 25.43 -8.47 -4.30
N ILE A 180 24.47 -7.79 -3.70
CA ILE A 180 23.12 -7.60 -4.23
C ILE A 180 23.11 -6.30 -5.03
N ASP A 181 22.63 -6.32 -6.26
CA ASP A 181 22.31 -5.11 -7.01
C ASP A 181 20.98 -4.54 -6.49
N SER A 182 21.01 -3.34 -5.94
CA SER A 182 19.85 -2.75 -5.27
C SER A 182 18.73 -2.38 -6.25
N ARG A 183 19.05 -2.08 -7.51
CA ARG A 183 18.04 -1.81 -8.54
C ARG A 183 17.29 -3.10 -8.89
N GLU A 184 18.03 -4.18 -9.15
CA GLU A 184 17.44 -5.49 -9.44
C GLU A 184 16.60 -5.99 -8.25
N LEU A 185 17.11 -5.84 -7.02
CA LEU A 185 16.37 -6.19 -5.80
C LEU A 185 15.03 -5.43 -5.69
N VAL A 186 15.02 -4.11 -5.92
CA VAL A 186 13.80 -3.30 -5.87
C VAL A 186 12.82 -3.73 -6.96
N GLN A 187 13.31 -3.92 -8.19
CA GLN A 187 12.46 -4.36 -9.31
C GLN A 187 11.79 -5.70 -9.03
N ASP A 188 12.55 -6.69 -8.59
CA ASP A 188 12.02 -8.03 -8.35
C ASP A 188 11.14 -8.08 -7.11
N THR A 189 11.53 -7.37 -6.04
CA THR A 189 10.67 -7.24 -4.85
C THR A 189 9.33 -6.59 -5.21
N MET A 190 9.30 -5.54 -6.02
CA MET A 190 8.05 -4.86 -6.38
C MET A 190 7.15 -5.70 -7.27
N LYS A 191 7.69 -6.59 -8.12
CA LYS A 191 6.88 -7.59 -8.84
C LYS A 191 6.19 -8.54 -7.85
N ILE A 192 6.94 -9.00 -6.85
CA ILE A 192 6.42 -9.90 -5.80
C ILE A 192 5.38 -9.18 -4.94
N VAL A 193 5.65 -7.96 -4.50
CA VAL A 193 4.73 -7.15 -3.70
C VAL A 193 3.45 -6.85 -4.49
N LYS A 194 3.53 -6.59 -5.79
CA LYS A 194 2.33 -6.43 -6.63
C LYS A 194 1.46 -7.70 -6.63
N GLU A 195 2.06 -8.89 -6.79
CA GLU A 195 1.33 -10.16 -6.72
C GLU A 195 0.71 -10.39 -5.33
N PHE A 196 1.45 -10.07 -4.27
CA PHE A 196 0.96 -10.14 -2.89
C PHE A 196 -0.23 -9.19 -2.71
N GLN A 197 -0.07 -7.93 -3.10
CA GLN A 197 -1.10 -6.91 -2.96
C GLN A 197 -2.39 -7.30 -3.68
N MET A 198 -2.28 -7.80 -4.91
CA MET A 198 -3.43 -8.31 -5.66
C MET A 198 -4.13 -9.46 -4.94
N SER A 199 -3.36 -10.32 -4.26
CA SER A 199 -3.92 -11.43 -3.48
C SER A 199 -4.66 -10.93 -2.23
N LEU A 200 -4.13 -9.91 -1.54
CA LEU A 200 -4.79 -9.26 -0.41
C LEU A 200 -6.12 -8.63 -0.85
N TRP A 201 -6.08 -7.81 -1.90
CA TRP A 201 -7.27 -7.15 -2.41
C TRP A 201 -8.37 -8.13 -2.80
N LYS A 202 -8.02 -9.26 -3.44
CA LYS A 202 -9.01 -10.29 -3.82
C LYS A 202 -9.73 -10.90 -2.63
N GLU A 203 -9.02 -11.15 -1.53
CA GLU A 203 -9.60 -11.71 -0.30
C GLU A 203 -10.53 -10.70 0.40
N GLU A 204 -10.24 -9.40 0.27
CA GLU A 204 -11.01 -8.33 0.93
C GLU A 204 -12.14 -7.77 0.07
N TRP A 205 -12.07 -7.95 -1.25
CA TRP A 205 -13.00 -7.35 -2.22
C TRP A 205 -14.44 -7.76 -1.98
N GLY A 206 -14.70 -9.00 -1.55
CA GLY A 206 -16.05 -9.47 -1.24
C GLY A 206 -16.76 -8.58 -0.22
N ALA A 207 -16.07 -8.19 0.86
CA ALA A 207 -16.63 -7.31 1.87
C ALA A 207 -16.87 -5.88 1.34
N VAL A 208 -16.03 -5.40 0.42
CA VAL A 208 -16.22 -4.10 -0.24
C VAL A 208 -17.45 -4.14 -1.14
N VAL A 209 -17.66 -5.21 -1.91
CA VAL A 209 -18.84 -5.39 -2.76
C VAL A 209 -20.12 -5.43 -1.93
N ASP A 210 -20.12 -6.14 -0.81
CA ASP A 210 -21.28 -6.18 0.08
C ASP A 210 -21.56 -4.81 0.73
N ALA A 211 -20.51 -4.08 1.12
CA ALA A 211 -20.63 -2.71 1.60
C ALA A 211 -21.20 -1.76 0.53
N LEU A 212 -20.76 -1.88 -0.73
CA LEU A 212 -21.28 -1.08 -1.83
C LEU A 212 -22.78 -1.34 -2.05
N LYS A 213 -23.20 -2.61 -2.10
CA LYS A 213 -24.62 -2.98 -2.24
C LYS A 213 -25.48 -2.44 -1.10
N GLU A 214 -24.96 -2.46 0.13
CA GLU A 214 -25.65 -1.87 1.28
C GLU A 214 -25.87 -0.36 1.04
N LEU A 215 -24.83 0.37 0.63
CA LEU A 215 -24.92 1.82 0.41
C LEU A 215 -25.76 2.21 -0.81
N GLU A 216 -25.75 1.41 -1.88
CA GLU A 216 -26.53 1.63 -3.10
C GLU A 216 -28.04 1.76 -2.81
N SER A 217 -28.54 1.06 -1.78
CA SER A 217 -29.94 1.13 -1.37
C SER A 217 -30.38 2.49 -0.82
N TYR A 218 -29.42 3.36 -0.50
CA TYR A 218 -29.65 4.65 0.16
C TYR A 218 -29.33 5.87 -0.70
N ILE A 219 -28.61 5.71 -1.83
CA ILE A 219 -28.18 6.82 -2.68
C ILE A 219 -29.18 7.09 -3.81
N ALA A 220 -29.28 8.35 -4.23
CA ALA A 220 -29.88 8.69 -5.52
C ALA A 220 -28.88 8.37 -6.64
N MET A 221 -29.33 7.71 -7.71
CA MET A 221 -28.49 7.25 -8.83
C MET A 221 -28.09 8.37 -9.81
N ASP A 222 -28.14 9.64 -9.42
CA ASP A 222 -27.73 10.75 -10.28
C ASP A 222 -26.33 11.27 -9.91
N ASP A 223 -25.51 11.58 -10.92
CA ASP A 223 -24.08 11.93 -10.76
C ASP A 223 -23.83 13.28 -10.06
N VAL A 224 -24.89 14.05 -9.77
CA VAL A 224 -24.80 15.41 -9.22
C VAL A 224 -25.23 15.45 -7.75
N SER A 225 -25.88 14.39 -7.26
CA SER A 225 -26.43 14.36 -5.91
C SER A 225 -25.45 13.87 -4.86
N SER A 226 -25.47 14.53 -3.71
CA SER A 226 -24.80 14.06 -2.50
C SER A 226 -25.83 13.55 -1.50
N THR A 227 -25.67 12.31 -1.06
CA THR A 227 -26.60 11.68 -0.11
C THR A 227 -26.01 11.71 1.30
N TYR A 228 -26.82 12.09 2.29
CA TYR A 228 -26.40 12.24 3.69
C TYR A 228 -27.38 11.58 4.65
N ILE A 229 -26.85 11.06 5.77
CA ILE A 229 -27.61 10.92 7.01
C ILE A 229 -27.58 12.25 7.74
N VAL A 230 -28.75 12.80 8.04
CA VAL A 230 -28.93 14.00 8.87
C VAL A 230 -29.62 13.62 10.15
N PHE A 231 -29.10 14.16 11.25
CA PHE A 231 -29.63 13.97 12.60
C PHE A 231 -30.49 15.18 12.97
N ASN A 232 -31.57 14.95 13.71
CA ASN A 232 -32.40 16.05 14.20
C ASN A 232 -31.67 16.94 15.22
N ASP A 233 -30.60 16.46 15.85
CA ASP A 233 -29.69 17.30 16.63
C ASP A 233 -28.68 17.95 15.68
N GLU A 234 -28.85 19.25 15.44
CA GLU A 234 -27.98 20.07 14.57
C GLU A 234 -26.50 20.09 15.01
N LYS A 235 -26.19 19.68 16.25
CA LYS A 235 -24.80 19.55 16.72
C LYS A 235 -24.08 18.33 16.14
N ILE A 236 -24.83 17.33 15.66
CA ILE A 236 -24.27 16.13 15.06
C ILE A 236 -24.02 16.39 13.58
N ARG A 237 -22.77 16.23 13.14
CA ARG A 237 -22.42 16.42 11.74
C ARG A 237 -23.12 15.38 10.86
N PRO A 238 -23.68 15.79 9.71
CA PRO A 238 -24.18 14.86 8.71
C PRO A 238 -23.12 13.87 8.25
N ILE A 239 -23.53 12.66 7.90
CA ILE A 239 -22.64 11.62 7.40
C ILE A 239 -22.92 11.44 5.92
N CYS A 240 -21.91 11.67 5.07
CA CYS A 240 -22.05 11.47 3.64
C CYS A 240 -21.99 9.99 3.27
N ILE A 241 -22.99 9.53 2.54
CA ILE A 241 -23.11 8.14 2.04
C ILE A 241 -22.50 7.99 0.64
N SER A 242 -22.64 9.01 -0.21
CA SER A 242 -22.21 8.96 -1.61
C SER A 242 -20.70 9.18 -1.81
N ASN A 243 -20.04 10.00 -0.98
CA ASN A 243 -18.61 10.29 -1.12
C ASN A 243 -17.71 9.05 -1.09
N PRO A 244 -17.85 8.10 -0.15
CA PRO A 244 -17.03 6.88 -0.13
C PRO A 244 -17.08 6.10 -1.45
N ILE A 245 -18.27 6.01 -2.07
CA ILE A 245 -18.46 5.34 -3.36
C ILE A 245 -17.73 6.12 -4.46
N GLY A 246 -17.94 7.44 -4.54
CA GLY A 246 -17.29 8.29 -5.53
C GLY A 246 -15.76 8.26 -5.42
N TYR A 247 -15.21 8.28 -4.21
CA TYR A 247 -13.77 8.16 -3.98
C TYR A 247 -13.22 6.80 -4.38
N LEU A 248 -13.95 5.71 -4.10
CA LEU A 248 -13.55 4.38 -4.53
C LEU A 248 -13.50 4.29 -6.06
N ILE A 249 -14.53 4.79 -6.75
CA ILE A 249 -14.58 4.85 -8.23
C ILE A 249 -13.38 5.64 -8.78
N GLN A 250 -13.08 6.80 -8.19
CA GLN A 250 -11.91 7.60 -8.58
C GLN A 250 -10.61 6.81 -8.38
N LYS A 251 -10.40 6.14 -7.25
CA LYS A 251 -9.22 5.29 -7.04
C LYS A 251 -9.14 4.16 -8.07
N MET A 252 -10.24 3.47 -8.34
CA MET A 252 -10.29 2.41 -9.37
C MET A 252 -10.01 2.95 -10.78
N SER A 253 -10.30 4.22 -11.03
CA SER A 253 -9.95 4.88 -12.29
C SER A 253 -8.44 5.14 -12.40
N LEU A 254 -7.78 5.47 -11.29
CA LEU A 254 -6.35 5.78 -11.23
C LEU A 254 -5.46 4.53 -11.23
N TYR A 255 -5.91 3.45 -10.59
CA TYR A 255 -5.11 2.25 -10.40
C TYR A 255 -5.67 1.09 -11.21
N SER A 256 -4.99 0.77 -12.31
CA SER A 256 -5.41 -0.28 -13.26
C SER A 256 -5.61 -1.64 -12.59
N GLU A 257 -4.80 -1.94 -11.60
CA GLU A 257 -4.79 -3.18 -10.82
C GLU A 257 -6.11 -3.40 -10.06
N LEU A 258 -6.78 -2.32 -9.62
CA LEU A 258 -8.08 -2.43 -8.97
C LEU A 258 -9.19 -2.80 -9.95
N ARG A 259 -9.04 -2.48 -11.24
CA ARG A 259 -10.01 -2.88 -12.27
C ARG A 259 -9.99 -4.38 -12.52
N ASP A 260 -8.85 -5.02 -12.28
CA ASP A 260 -8.73 -6.48 -12.38
C ASP A 260 -9.44 -7.21 -11.23
N LEU A 261 -9.87 -6.52 -10.17
CA LEU A 261 -10.69 -7.09 -9.09
C LEU A 261 -12.18 -7.22 -9.48
N ILE A 262 -12.62 -6.48 -10.50
CA ILE A 262 -14.02 -6.50 -10.98
C ILE A 262 -14.28 -7.70 -11.92
N ARG A 263 -13.22 -8.32 -12.45
CA ARG A 263 -13.29 -9.43 -13.42
C ARG A 263 -13.37 -10.78 -12.73
#